data_AF-A0A660KPS2-F1
#
_entry.id   AF-A0A660KPS2-F1
#
_cell.length_a   1.000
_cell.length_b   1.000
_cell.length_c   1.000
_cell.angle_alpha   90.00
_cell.angle_beta   90.00
_cell.angle_gamma   90.00
#
_symmetry.space_group_name_H-M   'P 1'
#
loop_
_entity.id
_entity.type
_entity.pdbx_description
1 polymer ?
#
loop_
_entity_poly.entity_id
_entity_poly.type
_entity_poly.pdbx_seq_one_letter_code
_entity_poly.pdbx_strand_id
1 'polypeptide(L)'
;MRVLVRFRLTVEHFSLPFTSPQKFPFGPFNSFTQKRFKKPVISARTRLEERVRDPKLDKLITHLKKLKTILNLYELMSNRKRGPFVSVQLMSRWRNIVGLNVGVSAFIRKYPHIFEVFMHPIRRNLCCRIRQKIRVLLREEENAVKELELEAVLRVEKLLMMSVNGTLHVHALRLIRRELGLPADFRDSILAKHSAHFRLIGLEVVELVDRDENLGVAKVEMWREKEYREKWLSEFETKYAFPTNFPTGFRIEGGFRDKLKNWQRLPYLKPYERKEVVRVRTCGGVERFEKRTVGILHELLSLTVEKMVEVERIAHFQRDFAMDANVRELLLKHPGIFYISTKGKCWTLSCKGAEVPEKLELRRK
;
A
#
# COMPACT_ATOMS: atom_id res chain seq x y z
N MET A 1 -66.02 8.89 1.64
CA MET A 1 -66.10 8.23 0.31
C MET A 1 -64.75 7.61 -0.03
N ARG A 2 -64.61 6.29 0.13
CA ARG A 2 -63.53 5.46 -0.44
C ARG A 2 -63.88 4.01 -0.12
N VAL A 3 -64.29 3.25 -1.11
CA VAL A 3 -64.53 1.82 -0.99
C VAL A 3 -63.82 1.12 -2.15
N LEU A 4 -63.13 0.05 -1.77
CA LEU A 4 -62.49 -0.97 -2.61
C LEU A 4 -63.44 -1.57 -3.66
N VAL A 5 -62.87 -2.23 -4.68
CA VAL A 5 -63.22 -3.55 -5.24
C VAL A 5 -62.42 -3.71 -6.56
N ARG A 6 -61.38 -4.56 -6.63
CA ARG A 6 -61.38 -5.99 -7.05
C ARG A 6 -62.06 -6.23 -8.40
N PHE A 7 -61.31 -6.68 -9.42
CA PHE A 7 -61.83 -7.68 -10.37
C PHE A 7 -60.71 -8.60 -10.86
N ARG A 8 -61.00 -9.90 -10.74
CA ARG A 8 -60.25 -11.06 -11.21
C ARG A 8 -60.55 -11.27 -12.70
N LEU A 9 -59.57 -11.70 -13.47
CA LEU A 9 -59.77 -12.30 -14.80
C LEU A 9 -59.61 -13.82 -14.68
N THR A 10 -60.65 -14.55 -15.07
CA THR A 10 -60.71 -16.02 -15.15
C THR A 10 -60.56 -16.48 -16.60
N VAL A 11 -59.55 -17.32 -16.80
CA VAL A 11 -59.41 -18.51 -17.67
C VAL A 11 -60.46 -18.74 -18.75
N GLU A 12 -59.99 -18.87 -20.00
CA GLU A 12 -60.49 -19.87 -20.94
C GLU A 12 -59.34 -20.73 -21.48
N HIS A 13 -59.57 -22.05 -21.47
CA HIS A 13 -58.70 -23.11 -21.96
C HIS A 13 -58.85 -23.28 -23.47
N PHE A 14 -57.74 -23.39 -24.22
CA PHE A 14 -57.73 -24.14 -25.48
C PHE A 14 -56.43 -24.92 -25.66
N SER A 15 -56.59 -26.23 -25.81
CA SER A 15 -55.57 -27.25 -26.03
C SER A 15 -55.20 -27.41 -27.51
N LEU A 16 -53.94 -27.80 -27.71
CA LEU A 16 -53.18 -27.98 -28.96
C LEU A 16 -53.85 -28.84 -30.06
N PRO A 17 -53.50 -28.60 -31.32
CA PRO A 17 -53.25 -29.66 -32.29
C PRO A 17 -51.74 -29.94 -32.40
N PHE A 18 -51.41 -31.23 -32.28
CA PHE A 18 -50.10 -31.81 -32.50
C PHE A 18 -49.68 -31.63 -33.97
N THR A 19 -48.63 -30.84 -34.24
CA THR A 19 -47.88 -30.89 -35.50
C THR A 19 -46.43 -31.20 -35.18
N SER A 20 -46.00 -32.38 -35.61
CA SER A 20 -44.66 -32.96 -35.45
C SER A 20 -43.54 -31.98 -35.87
N PRO A 21 -42.45 -31.87 -35.10
CA PRO A 21 -41.28 -31.12 -35.55
C PRO A 21 -40.62 -31.84 -36.73
N GLN A 22 -40.56 -31.18 -37.89
CA GLN A 22 -39.73 -31.61 -39.01
C GLN A 22 -38.27 -31.69 -38.52
N LYS A 23 -37.79 -32.92 -38.37
CA LYS A 23 -36.38 -33.22 -38.12
C LYS A 23 -35.63 -32.93 -39.41
N PHE A 24 -34.97 -31.78 -39.50
CA PHE A 24 -33.90 -31.61 -40.47
C PHE A 24 -32.81 -32.64 -40.14
N PRO A 25 -32.45 -33.55 -41.07
CA PRO A 25 -31.37 -34.49 -40.82
C PRO A 25 -30.05 -33.71 -40.89
N PHE A 26 -29.54 -33.31 -39.73
CA PHE A 26 -28.17 -32.84 -39.60
C PHE A 26 -27.23 -33.99 -39.98
N GLY A 27 -26.55 -33.87 -41.12
CA GLY A 27 -25.53 -34.83 -41.55
C GLY A 27 -24.32 -34.87 -40.60
N PRO A 28 -23.54 -35.97 -40.59
CA PRO A 28 -22.53 -36.26 -39.57
C PRO A 28 -21.27 -35.37 -39.60
N PHE A 29 -21.25 -34.29 -40.40
CA PHE A 29 -20.06 -33.49 -40.67
C PHE A 29 -20.12 -32.01 -40.25
N ASN A 30 -21.21 -31.53 -39.65
CA ASN A 30 -21.36 -30.10 -39.29
C ASN A 30 -21.46 -29.80 -37.78
N SER A 31 -20.69 -30.51 -36.95
CA SER A 31 -20.45 -30.14 -35.54
C SER A 31 -19.01 -29.71 -35.28
N PHE A 32 -18.44 -28.90 -36.16
CA PHE A 32 -17.16 -28.21 -35.91
C PHE A 32 -17.37 -26.76 -35.47
N THR A 33 -18.36 -26.48 -34.63
CA THR A 33 -18.21 -25.36 -33.70
C THR A 33 -17.11 -25.74 -32.73
N GLN A 34 -15.85 -25.45 -33.10
CA GLN A 34 -14.77 -25.37 -32.12
C GLN A 34 -15.23 -24.34 -31.09
N LYS A 35 -15.69 -24.82 -29.93
CA LYS A 35 -15.72 -24.02 -28.71
C LYS A 35 -14.27 -23.71 -28.40
N ARG A 36 -13.73 -22.67 -29.02
CA ARG A 36 -12.44 -22.11 -28.69
C ARG A 36 -12.63 -21.56 -27.28
N PHE A 37 -12.30 -22.37 -26.27
CA PHE A 37 -12.18 -21.89 -24.90
C PHE A 37 -11.31 -20.64 -25.00
N LYS A 38 -11.90 -19.47 -24.75
CA LYS A 38 -11.13 -18.23 -24.70
C LYS A 38 -10.03 -18.51 -23.68
N LYS A 39 -8.77 -18.45 -24.12
CA LYS A 39 -7.64 -18.58 -23.19
C LYS A 39 -7.95 -17.66 -22.00
N PRO A 40 -7.86 -18.16 -20.75
CA PRO A 40 -8.19 -17.34 -19.60
C PRO A 40 -7.41 -16.03 -19.70
N VAL A 41 -8.10 -14.91 -19.55
CA VAL A 41 -7.48 -13.59 -19.67
C VAL A 41 -6.40 -13.50 -18.60
N ILE A 42 -5.13 -13.40 -19.03
CA ILE A 42 -4.00 -13.19 -18.12
C ILE A 42 -4.11 -11.75 -17.61
N SER A 43 -4.85 -11.58 -16.52
CA SER A 43 -5.06 -10.29 -15.87
C SER A 43 -4.00 -10.07 -14.79
N ALA A 44 -3.88 -8.83 -14.30
CA ALA A 44 -3.04 -8.54 -13.14
C ALA A 44 -3.43 -9.39 -11.91
N ARG A 45 -4.70 -9.80 -11.78
CA ARG A 45 -5.17 -10.66 -10.69
C ARG A 45 -4.64 -12.09 -10.80
N THR A 46 -4.69 -12.70 -11.99
CA THR A 46 -4.19 -14.07 -12.19
C THR A 46 -2.66 -14.14 -12.02
N ARG A 47 -1.92 -13.15 -12.57
CA ARG A 47 -0.46 -13.03 -12.35
C ARG A 47 -0.10 -12.84 -10.88
N LEU A 48 -0.90 -12.08 -10.13
CA LEU A 48 -0.71 -11.93 -8.70
C LEU A 48 -0.90 -13.27 -8.01
N GLU A 49 -1.95 -14.04 -8.33
CA GLU A 49 -2.23 -15.34 -7.70
C GLU A 49 -1.13 -16.38 -7.94
N GLU A 50 -0.61 -16.45 -9.18
CA GLU A 50 0.42 -17.40 -9.63
C GLU A 50 1.85 -17.05 -9.20
N ARG A 51 2.05 -15.88 -8.57
CA ARG A 51 3.40 -15.40 -8.20
C ARG A 51 4.08 -16.27 -7.14
N VAL A 52 5.42 -16.26 -7.16
CA VAL A 52 6.25 -16.81 -6.09
C VAL A 52 6.16 -15.90 -4.85
N ARG A 53 5.64 -16.46 -3.75
CA ARG A 53 5.46 -15.73 -2.48
C ARG A 53 6.71 -15.84 -1.61
N ASP A 54 6.95 -14.80 -0.83
CA ASP A 54 7.98 -14.81 0.20
C ASP A 54 7.34 -15.03 1.58
N PRO A 55 7.55 -16.19 2.22
CA PRO A 55 6.91 -16.49 3.49
C PRO A 55 7.40 -15.58 4.64
N LYS A 56 8.63 -15.07 4.58
CA LYS A 56 9.19 -14.20 5.62
C LYS A 56 8.49 -12.84 5.60
N LEU A 57 8.39 -12.23 4.42
CA LEU A 57 7.69 -10.94 4.23
C LEU A 57 6.19 -11.07 4.54
N ASP A 58 5.55 -12.17 4.13
CA ASP A 58 4.14 -12.43 4.44
C ASP A 58 3.88 -12.58 5.95
N LYS A 59 4.80 -13.22 6.69
CA LYS A 59 4.72 -13.35 8.15
C LYS A 59 4.87 -11.99 8.82
N LEU A 60 5.84 -11.18 8.38
CA LEU A 60 6.06 -9.82 8.88
C LEU A 60 4.82 -8.95 8.67
N ILE A 61 4.24 -8.95 7.46
CA ILE A 61 3.04 -8.17 7.14
C ILE A 61 1.83 -8.64 7.97
N THR A 62 1.73 -9.94 8.24
CA THR A 62 0.70 -10.48 9.14
C THR A 62 0.87 -9.95 10.58
N HIS A 63 2.11 -9.80 11.06
CA HIS A 63 2.41 -9.26 12.39
C HIS A 63 2.13 -7.75 12.45
N LEU A 64 2.55 -6.98 11.46
CA LEU A 64 2.27 -5.54 11.37
C LEU A 64 0.78 -5.25 11.34
N LYS A 65 -0.01 -6.02 10.59
CA LYS A 65 -1.48 -5.86 10.55
C LYS A 65 -2.14 -6.15 11.90
N LYS A 66 -1.64 -7.14 12.65
CA LYS A 66 -2.10 -7.40 14.03
C LYS A 66 -1.76 -6.22 14.94
N LEU A 67 -0.54 -5.68 14.85
CA LEU A 67 -0.13 -4.50 15.63
C LEU A 67 -1.00 -3.28 15.28
N LYS A 68 -1.21 -2.98 14.00
CA LYS A 68 -2.11 -1.90 13.54
C LYS A 68 -3.52 -2.03 14.11
N THR A 69 -4.05 -3.25 14.16
CA THR A 69 -5.35 -3.56 14.77
C THR A 69 -5.36 -3.24 16.27
N ILE A 70 -4.31 -3.63 17.00
CA ILE A 70 -4.15 -3.35 18.44
C ILE A 70 -4.04 -1.84 18.69
N LEU A 71 -3.24 -1.13 17.90
CA LEU A 71 -3.05 0.31 18.05
C LEU A 71 -4.32 1.10 17.72
N ASN A 72 -5.09 0.67 16.72
CA ASN A 72 -6.40 1.26 16.43
C ASN A 72 -7.38 1.05 17.60
N LEU A 73 -7.38 -0.12 18.24
CA LEU A 73 -8.17 -0.33 19.46
C LEU A 73 -7.71 0.60 20.60
N TYR A 74 -6.40 0.74 20.80
CA TYR A 74 -5.86 1.68 21.78
C TYR A 74 -6.31 3.11 21.52
N GLU A 75 -6.19 3.59 20.28
CA GLU A 75 -6.59 4.94 19.89
C GLU A 75 -8.08 5.19 20.17
N LEU A 76 -8.95 4.23 19.84
CA LEU A 76 -10.38 4.29 20.17
C LEU A 76 -10.66 4.29 21.68
N MET A 77 -9.84 3.59 22.48
CA MET A 77 -9.94 3.60 23.94
C MET A 77 -9.48 4.94 24.51
N SER A 78 -8.37 5.49 24.03
CA SER A 78 -7.76 6.73 24.52
C SER A 78 -8.57 7.97 24.17
N ASN A 79 -9.25 7.99 23.01
CA ASN A 79 -10.12 9.10 22.62
C ASN A 79 -11.39 9.23 23.49
N ARG A 80 -11.57 8.36 24.50
CA ARG A 80 -12.73 8.39 25.40
C ARG A 80 -12.45 9.24 26.63
N LYS A 81 -13.35 10.19 26.88
CA LYS A 81 -13.32 11.05 28.08
C LYS A 81 -13.62 10.35 29.41
N ARG A 82 -14.15 9.11 29.38
CA ARG A 82 -14.71 8.42 30.57
C ARG A 82 -13.71 7.56 31.36
N GLY A 83 -12.42 7.81 31.18
CA GLY A 83 -11.36 7.16 31.96
C GLY A 83 -10.60 6.05 31.19
N PRO A 84 -9.67 5.37 31.88
CA PRO A 84 -8.61 4.58 31.24
C PRO A 84 -9.00 3.13 30.91
N PHE A 85 -10.29 2.79 31.03
CA PHE A 85 -10.82 1.45 30.77
C PHE A 85 -12.14 1.55 30.00
N VAL A 86 -12.50 0.48 29.29
CA VAL A 86 -13.69 0.42 28.44
C VAL A 86 -14.44 -0.89 28.66
N SER A 87 -15.77 -0.86 28.70
CA SER A 87 -16.56 -2.10 28.80
C SER A 87 -16.40 -2.94 27.52
N VAL A 88 -16.23 -4.25 27.67
CA VAL A 88 -16.06 -5.18 26.54
C VAL A 88 -17.28 -5.16 25.62
N GLN A 89 -18.48 -4.99 26.19
CA GLN A 89 -19.72 -4.79 25.43
C GLN A 89 -19.66 -3.59 24.47
N LEU A 90 -19.10 -2.46 24.92
CA LEU A 90 -18.94 -1.29 24.07
C LEU A 90 -17.89 -1.53 22.99
N MET A 91 -16.77 -2.17 23.36
CA MET A 91 -15.71 -2.52 22.42
C MET A 91 -16.20 -3.43 21.29
N SER A 92 -17.19 -4.29 21.53
CA SER A 92 -17.81 -5.11 20.48
C SER A 92 -18.37 -4.31 19.31
N ARG A 93 -18.80 -3.05 19.54
CA ARG A 93 -19.28 -2.15 18.46
C ARG A 93 -18.15 -1.69 17.53
N TRP A 94 -16.90 -1.77 17.99
CA TRP A 94 -15.73 -1.35 17.22
C TRP A 94 -15.20 -2.44 16.28
N ARG A 95 -15.81 -3.64 16.29
CA ARG A 95 -15.40 -4.75 15.43
C ARG A 95 -15.25 -4.33 13.97
N ASN A 96 -16.25 -3.64 13.43
CA ASN A 96 -16.27 -3.24 12.02
C ASN A 96 -15.31 -2.06 11.75
N ILE A 97 -15.18 -1.13 12.71
CA ILE A 97 -14.29 0.04 12.62
C ILE A 97 -12.83 -0.41 12.53
N VAL A 98 -12.43 -1.35 13.38
CA VAL A 98 -11.05 -1.89 13.41
C VAL A 98 -10.85 -2.97 12.33
N GLY A 99 -11.95 -3.43 11.70
CA GLY A 99 -11.91 -4.42 10.63
C GLY A 99 -11.60 -5.84 11.11
N LEU A 100 -11.92 -6.16 12.37
CA LEU A 100 -11.72 -7.47 12.98
C LEU A 100 -12.70 -8.52 12.42
N ASN A 101 -12.17 -9.67 12.01
CA ASN A 101 -13.00 -10.80 11.57
C ASN A 101 -13.55 -11.61 12.76
N VAL A 102 -12.84 -11.60 13.90
CA VAL A 102 -13.19 -12.30 15.15
C VAL A 102 -13.92 -11.35 16.11
N GLY A 103 -14.69 -11.88 17.06
CA GLY A 103 -15.27 -11.09 18.14
C GLY A 103 -14.22 -10.39 18.99
N VAL A 104 -14.48 -9.14 19.38
CA VAL A 104 -13.52 -8.29 20.10
C VAL A 104 -13.10 -8.91 21.44
N SER A 105 -14.05 -9.53 22.16
CA SER A 105 -13.77 -10.25 23.42
C SER A 105 -12.76 -11.39 23.23
N ALA A 106 -12.92 -12.18 22.17
CA ALA A 106 -12.01 -13.28 21.86
C ALA A 106 -10.63 -12.78 21.41
N PHE A 107 -10.60 -11.67 20.66
CA PHE A 107 -9.35 -11.01 20.29
C PHE A 107 -8.59 -10.51 21.50
N ILE A 108 -9.25 -9.82 22.43
CA ILE A 108 -8.63 -9.28 23.66
C ILE A 108 -8.03 -10.42 24.50
N ARG A 109 -8.78 -11.52 24.69
CA ARG A 109 -8.31 -12.70 25.46
C ARG A 109 -7.07 -13.35 24.85
N LYS A 110 -6.84 -13.22 23.54
CA LYS A 110 -5.65 -13.74 22.86
C LYS A 110 -4.37 -12.96 23.21
N TYR A 111 -4.48 -11.71 23.66
CA TYR A 111 -3.35 -10.84 23.97
C TYR A 111 -3.38 -10.35 25.43
N PRO A 112 -3.27 -11.26 26.42
CA PRO A 112 -3.34 -10.91 27.84
C PRO A 112 -2.14 -10.07 28.33
N HIS A 113 -1.05 -10.05 27.57
CA HIS A 113 0.13 -9.20 27.81
C HIS A 113 -0.08 -7.74 27.40
N ILE A 114 -1.10 -7.45 26.57
CA ILE A 114 -1.43 -6.11 26.12
C ILE A 114 -2.66 -5.60 26.86
N PHE A 115 -3.70 -6.42 26.86
CA PHE A 115 -4.99 -6.09 27.42
C PHE A 115 -5.19 -6.79 28.76
N GLU A 116 -5.59 -6.00 29.74
CA GLU A 116 -6.02 -6.45 31.06
C GLU A 116 -7.55 -6.44 31.08
N VAL A 117 -8.15 -7.62 31.28
CA VAL A 117 -9.60 -7.77 31.40
C VAL A 117 -9.94 -7.99 32.86
N PHE A 118 -10.84 -7.18 33.40
CA PHE A 118 -11.25 -7.23 34.80
C PHE A 118 -12.75 -6.96 34.96
N MET A 119 -13.31 -7.38 36.09
CA MET A 119 -14.69 -7.07 36.45
C MET A 119 -14.73 -5.71 37.14
N HIS A 120 -15.57 -4.80 36.66
CA HIS A 120 -15.71 -3.50 37.31
C HIS A 120 -16.28 -3.69 38.72
N PRO A 121 -15.65 -3.13 39.78
CA PRO A 121 -16.03 -3.40 41.17
C PRO A 121 -17.50 -3.05 41.48
N ILE A 122 -17.96 -1.89 40.99
CA ILE A 122 -19.34 -1.40 41.21
C ILE A 122 -20.33 -1.98 40.19
N ARG A 123 -20.07 -1.81 38.89
CA ARG A 123 -21.03 -2.14 37.82
C ARG A 123 -21.09 -3.63 37.46
N ARG A 124 -20.21 -4.47 38.02
CA ARG A 124 -20.06 -5.91 37.70
C ARG A 124 -20.01 -6.24 36.21
N ASN A 125 -19.57 -5.29 35.39
CA ASN A 125 -19.42 -5.45 33.94
C ASN A 125 -17.96 -5.75 33.58
N LEU A 126 -17.76 -6.64 32.60
CA LEU A 126 -16.44 -6.92 32.03
C LEU A 126 -15.87 -5.67 31.36
N CYS A 127 -14.73 -5.20 31.88
CA CYS A 127 -14.00 -4.06 31.37
C CYS A 127 -12.60 -4.49 30.92
N CYS A 128 -12.05 -3.72 29.99
CA CYS A 128 -10.72 -3.89 29.46
C CYS A 128 -9.94 -2.60 29.62
N ARG A 129 -8.69 -2.72 30.05
CA ARG A 129 -7.69 -1.66 30.15
C ARG A 129 -6.42 -2.12 29.46
N ILE A 130 -5.59 -1.20 29.03
CA ILE A 130 -4.26 -1.53 28.51
C ILE A 130 -3.27 -1.54 29.66
N ARG A 131 -2.45 -2.59 29.71
CA ARG A 131 -1.44 -2.75 30.75
C ARG A 131 -0.45 -1.59 30.75
N GLN A 132 0.03 -1.25 31.94
CA GLN A 132 0.96 -0.13 32.11
C GLN A 132 2.24 -0.28 31.28
N LYS A 133 2.80 -1.49 31.19
CA LYS A 133 4.00 -1.78 30.37
C LYS A 133 3.83 -1.30 28.92
N ILE A 134 2.69 -1.58 28.30
CA ILE A 134 2.41 -1.15 26.93
C ILE A 134 2.26 0.37 26.84
N ARG A 135 1.64 1.01 27.84
CA ARG A 135 1.50 2.47 27.88
C ARG A 135 2.84 3.19 28.02
N VAL A 136 3.85 2.54 28.61
CA VAL A 136 5.22 3.06 28.66
C VAL A 136 5.85 2.96 27.27
N LEU A 137 5.79 1.77 26.64
CA LEU A 137 6.32 1.57 25.28
C LEU A 137 5.71 2.52 24.24
N LEU A 138 4.40 2.79 24.32
CA LEU A 138 3.74 3.73 23.42
C LEU A 138 4.23 5.17 23.61
N ARG A 139 4.54 5.57 24.86
CA ARG A 139 5.12 6.89 25.13
C ARG A 139 6.57 6.98 24.66
N GLU A 140 7.35 5.90 24.79
CA GLU A 140 8.69 5.83 24.23
C GLU A 140 8.67 5.94 22.70
N GLU A 141 7.72 5.29 22.03
CA GLU A 141 7.51 5.44 20.58
C GLU A 141 7.16 6.89 20.21
N GLU A 142 6.22 7.52 20.93
CA GLU A 142 5.85 8.93 20.71
C GLU A 142 7.04 9.88 20.91
N ASN A 143 7.87 9.65 21.92
CA ASN A 143 9.07 10.44 22.17
C ASN A 143 10.12 10.23 21.08
N ALA A 144 10.35 8.99 20.65
CA ALA A 144 11.27 8.70 19.55
C ALA A 144 10.84 9.38 18.24
N VAL A 145 9.53 9.43 17.96
CA VAL A 145 9.00 10.16 16.79
C VAL A 145 9.28 11.66 16.89
N LYS A 146 9.19 12.24 18.09
CA LYS A 146 9.50 13.66 18.32
C LYS A 146 11.00 13.95 18.22
N GLU A 147 11.86 13.05 18.68
CA GLU A 147 13.32 13.20 18.55
C GLU A 147 13.76 13.20 17.08
N LEU A 148 13.05 12.46 16.22
CA LEU A 148 13.31 12.36 14.78
C LEU A 148 12.58 13.46 13.96
N GLU A 149 12.27 14.60 14.56
CA GLU A 149 11.55 15.70 13.91
C GLU A 149 12.25 16.19 12.64
N LEU A 150 13.58 16.37 12.67
CA LEU A 150 14.35 16.83 11.51
C LEU A 150 14.32 15.80 10.37
N GLU A 151 14.42 14.50 10.68
CA GLU A 151 14.30 13.47 9.64
C GLU A 151 12.90 13.46 9.02
N ALA A 152 11.87 13.72 9.82
CA ALA A 152 10.50 13.83 9.34
C ALA A 152 10.31 15.03 8.39
N VAL A 153 10.91 16.19 8.71
CA VAL A 153 10.98 17.36 7.81
C VAL A 153 11.62 16.97 6.48
N LEU A 154 12.82 16.37 6.51
CA LEU A 154 13.53 15.97 5.30
C LEU A 154 12.75 14.96 4.44
N ARG A 155 12.03 14.03 5.07
CA ARG A 155 11.15 13.07 4.35
C ARG A 155 10.01 13.79 3.64
N VAL A 156 9.35 14.75 4.30
CA VAL A 156 8.26 15.54 3.69
C VAL A 156 8.79 16.44 2.58
N GLU A 157 9.94 17.07 2.79
CA GLU A 157 10.61 17.90 1.79
C GLU A 157 10.95 17.10 0.54
N LYS A 158 11.59 15.92 0.71
CA LYS A 158 11.84 14.99 -0.40
C LYS A 158 10.55 14.56 -1.12
N LEU A 159 9.47 14.30 -0.39
CA LEU A 159 8.18 13.98 -1.03
C LEU A 159 7.67 15.13 -1.90
N LEU A 160 7.78 16.36 -1.42
CA LEU A 160 7.37 17.54 -2.19
C LEU A 160 8.29 17.78 -3.38
N MET A 161 9.60 17.57 -3.24
CA MET A 161 10.54 17.68 -4.35
C MET A 161 10.26 16.68 -5.48
N MET A 162 9.73 15.49 -5.16
CA MET A 162 9.27 14.52 -6.17
C MET A 162 7.95 14.93 -6.84
N SER A 163 7.15 15.79 -6.21
CA SER A 163 5.91 16.31 -6.79
C SER A 163 6.22 17.24 -7.97
N VAL A 164 5.41 17.11 -9.03
CA VAL A 164 5.55 17.92 -10.26
C VAL A 164 5.49 19.41 -9.94
N ASN A 165 4.54 19.81 -9.10
CA ASN A 165 4.31 21.20 -8.74
C ASN A 165 5.01 21.60 -7.42
N GLY A 166 5.70 20.68 -6.74
CA GLY A 166 6.21 20.95 -5.39
C GLY A 166 5.12 21.00 -4.32
N THR A 167 3.92 20.50 -4.62
CA THR A 167 2.76 20.56 -3.74
C THR A 167 2.20 19.17 -3.45
N LEU A 168 1.66 18.95 -2.25
CA LEU A 168 0.94 17.73 -1.88
C LEU A 168 -0.28 18.04 -1.02
N HIS A 169 -1.32 17.23 -1.13
CA HIS A 169 -2.45 17.30 -0.21
C HIS A 169 -2.08 16.79 1.19
N VAL A 170 -2.42 17.58 2.23
CA VAL A 170 -2.22 17.19 3.64
C VAL A 170 -3.00 15.91 3.97
N HIS A 171 -4.15 15.69 3.32
CA HIS A 171 -4.89 14.44 3.45
C HIS A 171 -4.06 13.24 3.01
N ALA A 172 -3.36 13.32 1.87
CA ALA A 172 -2.53 12.22 1.37
C ALA A 172 -1.39 11.88 2.35
N LEU A 173 -0.71 12.90 2.90
CA LEU A 173 0.30 12.72 3.96
C LEU A 173 -0.29 12.07 5.22
N ARG A 174 -1.49 12.47 5.63
CA ARG A 174 -2.18 11.88 6.78
C ARG A 174 -2.45 10.39 6.60
N LEU A 175 -2.73 9.95 5.37
CA LEU A 175 -3.02 8.55 5.07
C LEU A 175 -1.81 7.62 5.22
N ILE A 176 -0.60 8.14 5.00
CA ILE A 176 0.68 7.40 5.17
C ILE A 176 1.51 7.93 6.34
N ARG A 177 0.86 8.62 7.29
CA ARG A 177 1.51 9.32 8.40
C ARG A 177 2.40 8.41 9.24
N ARG A 178 1.93 7.20 9.55
CA ARG A 178 2.67 6.24 10.37
C ARG A 178 3.85 5.66 9.58
N GLU A 179 3.65 5.37 8.31
CA GLU A 179 4.66 4.85 7.40
C GLU A 179 5.81 5.86 7.20
N LEU A 180 5.51 7.16 7.17
CA LEU A 180 6.50 8.25 7.13
C LEU A 180 7.14 8.57 8.49
N GLY A 181 6.61 8.03 9.59
CA GLY A 181 7.06 8.36 10.95
C GLY A 181 6.70 9.77 11.39
N LEU A 182 5.57 10.30 10.93
CA LEU A 182 5.10 11.64 11.28
C LEU A 182 4.29 11.62 12.60
N PRO A 183 4.43 12.63 13.46
CA PRO A 183 3.65 12.76 14.69
C PRO A 183 2.16 12.97 14.39
N ALA A 184 1.29 12.71 15.37
CA ALA A 184 -0.17 12.79 15.17
C ALA A 184 -0.64 14.21 14.79
N ASP A 185 0.06 15.20 15.33
CA ASP A 185 -0.10 16.64 15.19
C ASP A 185 0.86 17.26 14.16
N PHE A 186 1.38 16.47 13.20
CA PHE A 186 2.39 16.90 12.21
C PHE A 186 2.06 18.19 11.45
N ARG A 187 0.78 18.54 11.33
CA ARG A 187 0.36 19.79 10.71
C ARG A 187 0.91 21.00 11.47
N ASP A 188 0.84 20.96 12.80
CA ASP A 188 1.28 22.08 13.63
C ASP A 188 2.75 21.88 14.03
N SER A 189 3.11 20.65 14.41
CA SER A 189 4.45 20.34 14.92
C SER A 189 5.54 20.30 13.85
N ILE A 190 5.19 20.04 12.58
CA ILE A 190 6.13 20.00 11.45
C ILE A 190 5.80 21.11 10.45
N LEU A 191 4.62 21.09 9.84
CA LEU A 191 4.33 21.98 8.71
C LEU A 191 4.26 23.46 9.13
N ALA A 192 3.60 23.77 10.24
CA ALA A 192 3.50 25.15 10.74
C ALA A 192 4.80 25.62 11.43
N LYS A 193 5.50 24.72 12.14
CA LYS A 193 6.76 25.02 12.83
C LYS A 193 7.91 25.31 11.87
N HIS A 194 7.99 24.59 10.75
CA HIS A 194 9.05 24.72 9.73
C HIS A 194 8.59 25.52 8.51
N SER A 195 8.13 26.75 8.76
CA SER A 195 7.60 27.66 7.73
C SER A 195 8.63 28.11 6.69
N ALA A 196 9.93 27.97 6.99
CA ALA A 196 11.01 28.19 6.04
C ALA A 196 11.03 27.14 4.92
N HIS A 197 10.62 25.91 5.21
CA HIS A 197 10.57 24.81 4.24
C HIS A 197 9.17 24.64 3.64
N PHE A 198 8.12 24.85 4.43
CA PHE A 198 6.75 24.51 4.05
C PHE A 198 5.81 25.72 4.11
N ARG A 199 4.96 25.84 3.09
CA ARG A 199 3.84 26.79 3.07
C ARG A 199 2.52 26.03 3.00
N LEU A 200 1.58 26.36 3.89
CA LEU A 200 0.23 25.78 3.86
C LEU A 200 -0.72 26.69 3.09
N ILE A 201 -1.21 26.20 1.95
CA ILE A 201 -2.21 26.89 1.11
C ILE A 201 -3.59 26.34 1.45
N GLY A 202 -4.50 27.22 1.90
CA GLY A 202 -5.89 26.88 2.17
C GLY A 202 -6.08 25.78 3.23
N LEU A 203 -5.06 25.50 4.06
CA LEU A 203 -5.04 24.46 5.10
C LEU A 203 -5.10 23.00 4.60
N GLU A 204 -5.19 22.79 3.29
CA GLU A 204 -5.37 21.47 2.67
C GLU A 204 -4.17 21.05 1.81
N VAL A 205 -3.39 22.00 1.31
CA VAL A 205 -2.24 21.77 0.45
C VAL A 205 -0.99 22.29 1.13
N VAL A 206 0.07 21.49 1.12
CA VAL A 206 1.41 21.91 1.51
C VAL A 206 2.24 22.12 0.26
N GLU A 207 2.91 23.26 0.20
CA GLU A 207 3.82 23.70 -0.85
C GLU A 207 5.25 23.75 -0.29
N LEU A 208 6.22 23.35 -1.11
CA LEU A 208 7.64 23.53 -0.83
C LEU A 208 8.05 24.97 -1.14
N VAL A 209 8.65 25.65 -0.16
CA VAL A 209 9.08 27.06 -0.28
C VAL A 209 10.41 27.16 -1.01
N ASP A 210 11.43 26.48 -0.49
CA ASP A 210 12.77 26.44 -1.06
C ASP A 210 13.16 25.02 -1.38
N ARG A 211 13.93 24.86 -2.46
CA ARG A 211 14.34 23.56 -2.96
C ARG A 211 15.82 23.39 -2.74
N ASP A 212 16.18 22.59 -1.74
CA ASP A 212 17.57 22.18 -1.55
C ASP A 212 17.98 21.11 -2.56
N GLU A 213 18.85 21.46 -3.51
CA GLU A 213 19.36 20.53 -4.51
C GLU A 213 20.23 19.43 -3.89
N ASN A 214 20.88 19.68 -2.75
CA ASN A 214 21.71 18.69 -2.06
C ASN A 214 20.87 17.51 -1.53
N LEU A 215 19.60 17.77 -1.25
CA LEU A 215 18.66 16.75 -0.78
C LEU A 215 18.15 15.85 -1.93
N GLY A 216 18.33 16.27 -3.18
CA GLY A 216 17.81 15.64 -4.40
C GLY A 216 18.49 14.34 -4.83
N VAL A 217 19.28 13.71 -3.97
CA VAL A 217 19.90 12.40 -4.25
C VAL A 217 18.97 11.27 -3.83
N ALA A 218 18.53 10.47 -4.81
CA ALA A 218 17.69 9.31 -4.58
C ALA A 218 18.47 8.16 -3.93
N LYS A 219 17.79 7.35 -3.11
CA LYS A 219 18.40 6.21 -2.41
C LYS A 219 18.98 5.19 -3.38
N VAL A 220 18.37 5.04 -4.56
CA VAL A 220 18.89 4.17 -5.61
C VAL A 220 20.23 4.66 -6.16
N GLU A 221 20.49 5.97 -6.16
CA GLU A 221 21.75 6.54 -6.66
C GLU A 221 22.88 6.31 -5.68
N MET A 222 22.62 6.45 -4.38
CA MET A 222 23.56 6.05 -3.34
C MET A 222 23.93 4.57 -3.45
N TRP A 223 22.95 3.70 -3.74
CA TRP A 223 23.22 2.28 -3.98
C TRP A 223 24.09 2.08 -5.23
N ARG A 224 23.82 2.78 -6.34
CA ARG A 224 24.65 2.70 -7.56
C ARG A 224 26.08 3.13 -7.32
N GLU A 225 26.29 4.21 -6.57
CA GLU A 225 27.62 4.69 -6.23
C GLU A 225 28.40 3.66 -5.41
N LYS A 226 27.74 3.03 -4.42
CA LYS A 226 28.32 1.94 -3.63
C LYS A 226 28.70 0.75 -4.52
N GLU A 227 27.79 0.32 -5.39
CA GLU A 227 28.04 -0.80 -6.31
C GLU A 227 29.18 -0.52 -7.31
N TYR A 228 29.28 0.72 -7.80
CA TYR A 228 30.37 1.16 -8.66
C TYR A 228 31.73 1.10 -7.94
N ARG A 229 31.81 1.66 -6.72
CA ARG A 229 33.05 1.73 -5.93
C ARG A 229 33.48 0.38 -5.37
N GLU A 230 32.54 -0.45 -4.90
CA GLU A 230 32.86 -1.69 -4.20
C GLU A 230 32.95 -2.90 -5.12
N LYS A 231 32.10 -2.98 -6.16
CA LYS A 231 32.04 -4.13 -7.07
C LYS A 231 32.68 -3.87 -8.43
N TRP A 232 33.25 -2.67 -8.65
CA TRP A 232 33.94 -2.28 -9.88
C TRP A 232 33.10 -2.51 -11.15
N LEU A 233 31.77 -2.41 -11.04
CA LEU A 233 30.87 -2.55 -12.16
C LEU A 233 30.99 -1.34 -13.09
N SER A 234 30.93 -1.56 -14.40
CA SER A 234 31.02 -0.49 -15.39
C SER A 234 29.90 0.55 -15.19
N GLU A 235 30.22 1.85 -15.32
CA GLU A 235 29.22 2.95 -15.28
C GLU A 235 28.08 2.68 -16.26
N PHE A 236 28.38 2.10 -17.43
CA PHE A 236 27.39 1.78 -18.44
C PHE A 236 26.32 0.79 -17.96
N GLU A 237 26.67 -0.14 -17.06
CA GLU A 237 25.74 -1.13 -16.53
C GLU A 237 25.01 -0.64 -15.27
N THR A 238 25.60 0.27 -14.49
CA THR A 238 25.08 0.69 -13.19
C THR A 238 24.32 2.01 -13.22
N LYS A 239 24.57 2.90 -14.19
CA LYS A 239 24.05 4.28 -14.23
C LYS A 239 22.54 4.43 -13.98
N TYR A 240 21.75 3.50 -14.51
CA TYR A 240 20.29 3.47 -14.35
C TYR A 240 19.77 2.20 -13.69
N ALA A 241 20.65 1.42 -13.06
CA ALA A 241 20.30 0.13 -12.50
C ALA A 241 19.52 0.25 -11.18
N PHE A 242 18.71 -0.74 -10.88
CA PHE A 242 17.99 -0.91 -9.62
C PHE A 242 18.46 -2.19 -8.92
N PRO A 243 18.49 -2.21 -7.58
CA PRO A 243 18.75 -3.44 -6.83
C PRO A 243 17.66 -4.47 -7.15
N THR A 244 18.07 -5.67 -7.54
CA THR A 244 17.14 -6.76 -7.90
C THR A 244 17.45 -8.02 -7.12
N ASN A 245 16.50 -8.45 -6.28
CA ASN A 245 16.55 -9.70 -5.52
C ASN A 245 15.31 -10.54 -5.83
N PHE A 246 15.52 -11.67 -6.51
CA PHE A 246 14.44 -12.61 -6.83
C PHE A 246 14.18 -13.55 -5.64
N PRO A 247 12.91 -13.89 -5.37
CA PRO A 247 12.59 -14.83 -4.30
C PRO A 247 13.09 -16.23 -4.66
N THR A 248 13.43 -17.03 -3.65
CA THR A 248 13.82 -18.43 -3.83
C THR A 248 12.71 -19.19 -4.57
N GLY A 249 13.06 -19.87 -5.66
CA GLY A 249 12.09 -20.60 -6.50
C GLY A 249 11.45 -19.77 -7.62
N PHE A 250 11.87 -18.52 -7.85
CA PHE A 250 11.45 -17.75 -9.02
C PHE A 250 11.92 -18.41 -10.32
N ARG A 251 10.96 -18.76 -11.18
CA ARG A 251 11.24 -19.33 -12.51
C ARG A 251 11.61 -18.21 -13.46
N ILE A 252 12.87 -18.18 -13.89
CA ILE A 252 13.37 -17.25 -14.89
C ILE A 252 13.07 -17.83 -16.26
N GLU A 253 12.15 -17.21 -16.99
CA GLU A 253 11.85 -17.58 -18.37
C GLU A 253 13.03 -17.22 -19.31
N GLY A 254 13.13 -17.93 -20.44
CA GLY A 254 14.11 -17.63 -21.48
C GLY A 254 14.01 -16.18 -21.96
N GLY A 255 15.15 -15.49 -22.07
CA GLY A 255 15.21 -14.07 -22.47
C GLY A 255 14.77 -13.06 -21.39
N PHE A 256 14.30 -13.50 -20.22
CA PHE A 256 13.96 -12.58 -19.11
C PHE A 256 15.21 -11.81 -18.63
N ARG A 257 16.36 -12.48 -18.54
CA ARG A 257 17.62 -11.85 -18.10
C ARG A 257 18.07 -10.77 -19.07
N ASP A 258 17.98 -10.99 -20.37
CA ASP A 258 18.37 -10.01 -21.39
C ASP A 258 17.42 -8.82 -21.40
N LYS A 259 16.11 -9.07 -21.31
CA LYS A 259 15.09 -8.02 -21.15
C LYS A 259 15.35 -7.19 -19.90
N LEU A 260 15.64 -7.83 -18.77
CA LEU A 260 15.98 -7.15 -17.53
C LEU A 260 17.26 -6.34 -17.69
N LYS A 261 18.31 -6.88 -18.32
CA LYS A 261 19.58 -6.18 -18.54
C LYS A 261 19.38 -4.93 -19.41
N ASN A 262 18.60 -5.03 -20.48
CA ASN A 262 18.25 -3.90 -21.34
C ASN A 262 17.40 -2.87 -20.58
N TRP A 263 16.43 -3.32 -19.79
CA TRP A 263 15.62 -2.44 -18.95
C TRP A 263 16.45 -1.72 -17.89
N GLN A 264 17.42 -2.38 -17.26
CA GLN A 264 18.34 -1.79 -16.28
C GLN A 264 19.21 -0.68 -16.90
N ARG A 265 19.59 -0.81 -18.18
CA ARG A 265 20.36 0.19 -18.93
C ARG A 265 19.52 1.36 -19.45
N LEU A 266 18.19 1.21 -19.52
CA LEU A 266 17.31 2.23 -20.08
C LEU A 266 17.43 3.57 -19.33
N PRO A 267 17.73 4.70 -20.01
CA PRO A 267 17.77 6.00 -19.36
C PRO A 267 16.37 6.45 -18.96
N TYR A 268 16.25 7.07 -17.80
CA TYR A 268 15.00 7.65 -17.31
C TYR A 268 15.29 8.95 -16.55
N LEU A 269 14.29 9.83 -16.46
CA LEU A 269 14.37 11.05 -15.66
C LEU A 269 14.31 10.69 -14.18
N LYS A 270 15.33 11.10 -13.39
CA LYS A 270 15.42 10.74 -11.97
C LYS A 270 14.24 11.33 -11.16
N PRO A 271 13.90 10.77 -9.98
CA PRO A 271 12.73 11.20 -9.20
C PRO A 271 12.71 12.69 -8.85
N TYR A 272 13.88 13.27 -8.60
CA TYR A 272 14.03 14.68 -8.24
C TYR A 272 14.35 15.59 -9.43
N GLU A 273 14.67 15.07 -10.61
CA GLU A 273 14.98 15.92 -11.76
C GLU A 273 13.69 16.51 -12.35
N ARG A 274 13.67 17.83 -12.53
CA ARG A 274 12.61 18.53 -13.27
C ARG A 274 13.06 18.73 -14.70
N LYS A 275 12.40 18.06 -15.64
CA LYS A 275 12.30 18.48 -17.05
C LYS A 275 10.82 18.55 -17.40
N GLU A 276 10.46 19.51 -18.25
CA GLU A 276 9.13 19.62 -18.83
C GLU A 276 8.64 18.21 -19.21
N VAL A 277 7.46 17.87 -18.71
CA VAL A 277 6.80 16.58 -18.87
C VAL A 277 7.11 16.02 -20.25
N VAL A 278 8.03 15.05 -20.33
CA VAL A 278 8.37 14.39 -21.58
C VAL A 278 7.10 13.71 -22.02
N ARG A 279 6.36 14.37 -22.92
CA ARG A 279 5.12 13.87 -23.48
C ARG A 279 5.42 12.50 -24.06
N VAL A 280 4.55 11.53 -23.81
CA VAL A 280 4.62 10.11 -24.21
C VAL A 280 4.69 9.90 -25.75
N ARG A 281 4.96 10.94 -26.53
CA ARG A 281 4.86 10.98 -27.99
C ARG A 281 6.12 10.55 -28.75
N THR A 282 7.21 10.18 -28.07
CA THR A 282 8.42 9.64 -28.72
C THR A 282 8.57 8.13 -28.48
N CYS A 283 9.14 7.44 -29.48
CA CYS A 283 9.44 6.00 -29.42
C CYS A 283 10.29 5.65 -28.18
N GLY A 284 9.87 4.61 -27.46
CA GLY A 284 10.44 4.23 -26.15
C GLY A 284 10.04 5.12 -24.98
N GLY A 285 9.18 6.14 -25.18
CA GLY A 285 8.70 7.02 -24.12
C GLY A 285 7.94 6.27 -23.00
N VAL A 286 7.17 5.24 -23.37
CA VAL A 286 6.38 4.43 -22.42
C VAL A 286 7.29 3.68 -21.43
N GLU A 287 8.31 2.96 -21.91
CA GLU A 287 9.21 2.21 -21.03
C GLU A 287 10.03 3.13 -20.12
N ARG A 288 10.45 4.30 -20.62
CA ARG A 288 11.16 5.31 -19.80
C ARG A 288 10.25 5.88 -18.72
N PHE A 289 8.97 6.09 -19.04
CA PHE A 289 7.98 6.56 -18.09
C PHE A 289 7.62 5.50 -17.03
N GLU A 290 7.47 4.24 -17.44
CA GLU A 290 7.33 3.10 -16.53
C GLU A 290 8.54 3.00 -15.59
N LYS A 291 9.76 3.14 -16.12
CA LYS A 291 10.99 3.12 -15.33
C LYS A 291 11.09 4.32 -14.37
N ARG A 292 10.67 5.51 -14.79
CA ARG A 292 10.55 6.68 -13.88
C ARG A 292 9.57 6.41 -12.75
N THR A 293 8.41 5.83 -13.07
CA THR A 293 7.42 5.45 -12.05
C THR A 293 8.01 4.45 -11.05
N VAL A 294 8.77 3.45 -11.51
CA VAL A 294 9.53 2.54 -10.63
C VAL A 294 10.52 3.30 -9.75
N GLY A 295 11.25 4.27 -10.31
CA GLY A 295 12.16 5.16 -9.57
C GLY A 295 11.46 5.92 -8.44
N ILE A 296 10.32 6.55 -8.73
CA ILE A 296 9.52 7.29 -7.75
C ILE A 296 8.99 6.36 -6.67
N LEU A 297 8.45 5.19 -7.04
CA LEU A 297 7.94 4.22 -6.07
C LEU A 297 9.04 3.67 -5.17
N HIS A 298 10.22 3.40 -5.72
CA HIS A 298 11.37 2.96 -4.95
C HIS A 298 11.81 4.04 -3.96
N GLU A 299 11.84 5.31 -4.37
CA GLU A 299 12.19 6.42 -3.49
C GLU A 299 11.13 6.64 -2.41
N LEU A 300 9.85 6.68 -2.76
CA LEU A 300 8.72 6.80 -1.83
C LEU A 300 8.79 5.73 -0.73
N LEU A 301 9.02 4.47 -1.11
CA LEU A 301 9.18 3.39 -0.14
C LEU A 301 10.44 3.57 0.70
N SER A 302 11.55 4.02 0.11
CA SER A 302 12.79 4.28 0.83
C SER A 302 12.67 5.40 1.86
N LEU A 303 11.75 6.35 1.67
CA LEU A 303 11.43 7.40 2.64
C LEU A 303 10.56 6.91 3.81
N THR A 304 9.91 5.75 3.67
CA THR A 304 9.10 5.17 4.74
C THR A 304 9.94 4.37 5.73
N VAL A 305 9.58 4.40 7.02
CA VAL A 305 10.35 3.79 8.11
C VAL A 305 10.51 2.28 7.92
N GLU A 306 9.43 1.58 7.56
CA GLU A 306 9.44 0.12 7.37
C GLU A 306 9.71 -0.27 5.91
N LYS A 307 9.90 0.69 5.00
CA LYS A 307 10.01 0.48 3.54
C LYS A 307 8.82 -0.23 2.92
N MET A 308 7.63 0.05 3.47
CA MET A 308 6.36 -0.56 3.08
C MET A 308 5.22 0.45 3.09
N VAL A 309 4.32 0.32 2.11
CA VAL A 309 3.09 1.13 2.00
C VAL A 309 1.96 0.28 1.44
N GLU A 310 0.71 0.56 1.84
CA GLU A 310 -0.48 -0.03 1.22
C GLU A 310 -0.67 0.49 -0.21
N VAL A 311 -0.85 -0.40 -1.20
CA VAL A 311 -0.97 -0.03 -2.62
C VAL A 311 -2.13 0.94 -2.88
N GLU A 312 -3.20 0.83 -2.11
CA GLU A 312 -4.36 1.73 -2.20
C GLU A 312 -4.01 3.17 -1.80
N ARG A 313 -3.04 3.36 -0.89
CA ARG A 313 -2.61 4.68 -0.43
C ARG A 313 -1.79 5.42 -1.49
N ILE A 314 -1.05 4.67 -2.32
CA ILE A 314 -0.25 5.20 -3.43
C ILE A 314 -1.13 5.89 -4.47
N ALA A 315 -2.39 5.45 -4.63
CA ALA A 315 -3.33 6.06 -5.57
C ALA A 315 -3.56 7.56 -5.31
N HIS A 316 -3.47 8.00 -4.04
CA HIS A 316 -3.62 9.42 -3.69
C HIS A 316 -2.47 10.31 -4.17
N PHE A 317 -1.32 9.72 -4.51
CA PHE A 317 -0.13 10.43 -4.99
C PHE A 317 0.07 10.34 -6.50
N GLN A 318 -0.80 9.62 -7.23
CA GLN A 318 -0.62 9.38 -8.66
C GLN A 318 -0.60 10.66 -9.48
N ARG A 319 -1.50 11.61 -9.18
CA ARG A 319 -1.55 12.90 -9.88
C ARG A 319 -0.34 13.77 -9.56
N ASP A 320 -0.01 13.85 -8.28
CA ASP A 320 1.08 14.73 -7.80
C ASP A 320 2.45 14.31 -8.34
N PHE A 321 2.68 13.00 -8.51
CA PHE A 321 3.93 12.45 -9.06
C PHE A 321 3.88 12.20 -10.59
N ALA A 322 2.78 12.54 -11.26
CA ALA A 322 2.53 12.20 -12.67
C ALA A 322 2.80 10.71 -12.96
N MET A 323 2.17 9.82 -12.18
CA MET A 323 2.18 8.38 -12.40
C MET A 323 0.94 7.96 -13.19
N ASP A 324 0.99 8.10 -14.51
CA ASP A 324 -0.09 7.70 -15.43
C ASP A 324 -0.10 6.19 -15.72
N ALA A 325 0.86 5.44 -15.18
CA ALA A 325 0.96 4.00 -15.35
C ALA A 325 -0.01 3.26 -14.42
N ASN A 326 -0.51 2.11 -14.88
CA ASN A 326 -1.22 1.17 -14.02
C ASN A 326 -0.24 0.59 -12.98
N VAL A 327 -0.13 1.26 -11.82
CA VAL A 327 0.81 0.93 -10.75
C VAL A 327 0.76 -0.56 -10.39
N ARG A 328 -0.43 -1.17 -10.34
CA ARG A 328 -0.56 -2.61 -10.00
C ARG A 328 0.11 -3.51 -11.03
N GLU A 329 -0.07 -3.21 -12.32
CA GLU A 329 0.56 -3.96 -13.39
C GLU A 329 2.07 -3.73 -13.44
N LEU A 330 2.50 -2.48 -13.24
CA LEU A 330 3.91 -2.12 -13.16
C LEU A 330 4.63 -2.87 -12.03
N LEU A 331 4.04 -2.94 -10.84
CA LEU A 331 4.62 -3.66 -9.71
C LEU A 331 4.78 -5.16 -10.00
N LEU A 332 3.84 -5.77 -10.74
CA LEU A 332 3.91 -7.19 -11.13
C LEU A 332 4.96 -7.45 -12.22
N LYS A 333 5.27 -6.47 -13.07
CA LYS A 333 6.36 -6.57 -14.07
C LYS A 333 7.75 -6.61 -13.42
N HIS A 334 7.92 -6.08 -12.21
CA HIS A 334 9.22 -5.94 -11.53
C HIS A 334 9.31 -6.69 -10.19
N PRO A 335 9.13 -8.04 -10.16
CA PRO A 335 9.13 -8.84 -8.93
C PRO A 335 10.51 -8.95 -8.25
N GLY A 336 11.59 -8.53 -8.92
CA GLY A 336 12.93 -8.46 -8.34
C GLY A 336 13.16 -7.19 -7.50
N ILE A 337 12.43 -6.11 -7.78
CA ILE A 337 12.58 -4.82 -7.08
C ILE A 337 11.52 -4.71 -5.98
N PHE A 338 10.28 -5.09 -6.29
CA PHE A 338 9.14 -4.96 -5.40
C PHE A 338 8.61 -6.32 -4.96
N TYR A 339 8.01 -6.33 -3.77
CA TYR A 339 7.20 -7.43 -3.29
C TYR A 339 5.78 -6.95 -2.98
N ILE A 340 4.77 -7.70 -3.42
CA ILE A 340 3.37 -7.45 -3.09
C ILE A 340 2.86 -8.59 -2.21
N SER A 341 2.49 -8.28 -0.98
CA SER A 341 1.77 -9.20 -0.11
C SER A 341 0.27 -9.00 -0.23
N THR A 342 -0.42 -10.13 -0.36
CA THR A 342 -1.89 -10.21 -0.36
C THR A 342 -2.44 -10.70 0.98
N LYS A 343 -1.61 -10.74 2.04
CA LYS A 343 -2.06 -11.14 3.37
C LYS A 343 -2.96 -10.07 3.97
N GLY A 344 -4.24 -10.36 4.19
CA GLY A 344 -5.22 -9.40 4.75
C GLY A 344 -6.12 -8.80 3.68
N LYS A 345 -6.77 -7.66 3.98
CA LYS A 345 -7.76 -7.03 3.09
C LYS A 345 -7.13 -6.20 1.97
N CYS A 346 -6.13 -5.37 2.32
CA CYS A 346 -5.43 -4.49 1.37
C CYS A 346 -4.06 -5.08 0.98
N TRP A 347 -3.59 -4.79 -0.23
CA TRP A 347 -2.27 -5.19 -0.72
C TRP A 347 -1.18 -4.28 -0.13
N THR A 348 -0.12 -4.90 0.37
CA THR A 348 1.04 -4.17 0.95
C THR A 348 2.23 -4.34 0.01
N LEU A 349 2.79 -3.21 -0.40
CA LEU A 349 3.97 -3.12 -1.23
C LEU A 349 5.20 -2.92 -0.35
N SER A 350 6.30 -3.62 -0.64
CA SER A 350 7.59 -3.43 0.02
C SER A 350 8.74 -3.45 -0.99
N CYS A 351 9.81 -2.70 -0.73
CA CYS A 351 11.06 -2.80 -1.48
C CYS A 351 11.83 -4.07 -1.11
N LYS A 352 12.46 -4.71 -2.10
CA LYS A 352 13.41 -5.81 -1.90
C LYS A 352 14.85 -5.28 -1.92
N GLY A 353 15.75 -5.95 -1.20
CA GLY A 353 17.19 -5.61 -1.22
C GLY A 353 17.57 -4.36 -0.44
N ALA A 354 16.61 -3.68 0.17
CA ALA A 354 16.90 -2.76 1.25
C ALA A 354 17.27 -3.60 2.49
N GLU A 355 18.51 -3.49 2.96
CA GLU A 355 18.85 -3.85 4.33
C GLU A 355 17.75 -3.28 5.24
N VAL A 356 17.06 -4.16 5.96
CA VAL A 356 16.28 -3.74 7.13
C VAL A 356 17.30 -3.04 8.01
N PRO A 357 17.07 -1.78 8.45
CA PRO A 357 18.06 -1.11 9.28
C PRO A 357 18.32 -2.00 10.49
N GLU A 358 19.56 -2.49 10.62
CA GLU A 358 20.03 -3.38 11.68
C GLU A 358 19.69 -2.83 13.08
N LYS A 359 19.49 -1.51 13.18
CA LYS A 359 19.04 -0.79 14.37
C LYS A 359 17.59 -1.09 14.83
N LEU A 360 16.73 -1.67 13.99
CA LEU A 360 15.37 -2.09 14.38
C LEU A 360 15.33 -3.50 14.99
N GLU A 361 16.35 -4.33 14.76
CA GLU A 361 16.43 -5.69 15.31
C GLU A 361 16.96 -5.70 16.75
N LEU A 362 17.79 -4.71 17.12
CA LEU A 362 18.30 -4.53 18.48
C LEU A 362 17.29 -3.89 19.45
N ARG A 363 16.29 -3.14 18.97
CA ARG A 363 15.28 -2.50 19.83
C ARG A 363 14.00 -3.31 20.05
N ARG A 364 13.89 -4.51 19.45
CA ARG A 364 12.69 -5.37 19.53
C ARG A 364 12.92 -6.70 20.28
N LYS A 365 14.05 -6.85 20.97
CA LYS A 365 14.25 -7.94 21.94
C LYS A 365 13.77 -7.54 23.33
#